data_AF-R9L1V2-F1
#
_entry.id   AF-R9L1V2-F1
#
_cell.length_a   1.000
_cell.length_b   1.000
_cell.length_c   1.000
_cell.angle_alpha   90.00
_cell.angle_beta   90.00
_cell.angle_gamma   90.00
#
_symmetry.space_group_name_H-M   'P 1'
#
loop_
_entity.id
_entity.type
_entity.pdbx_description
1 polymer ?
#
loop_
_entity_poly.entity_id
_entity_poly.type
_entity_poly.pdbx_seq_one_letter_code
_entity_poly.pdbx_strand_id
1 'polypeptide(L)' 'MCNKDIREYANKRNVRLWQIASKLGINDGNFSRKLRIELSEEKKAEIRVIIDELAAGE' A
#
# COMPACT_ATOMS: atom_id res chain seq x y z
N MET A 1 -14.87 -5.03 -1.06
CA MET A 1 -13.39 -5.09 -0.97
C MET A 1 -12.97 -4.14 0.13
N CYS A 2 -12.36 -4.66 1.20
CA CYS A 2 -11.76 -3.83 2.24
C CYS A 2 -10.58 -3.03 1.64
N ASN A 3 -10.32 -1.85 2.20
CA ASN A 3 -9.17 -0.98 1.86
C ASN A 3 -9.05 -0.58 0.37
N LYS A 4 -10.17 -0.39 -0.34
CA LYS A 4 -10.16 0.23 -1.69
C LYS A 4 -9.42 1.55 -1.73
N ASP A 5 -9.56 2.35 -0.68
CA ASP A 5 -8.92 3.65 -0.50
C ASP A 5 -7.39 3.59 -0.70
N ILE A 6 -6.73 2.56 -0.14
CA ILE A 6 -5.28 2.35 -0.30
C ILE A 6 -4.92 1.99 -1.75
N ARG A 7 -5.73 1.16 -2.41
CA ARG A 7 -5.50 0.78 -3.81
C ARG A 7 -5.69 1.97 -4.75
N GLU A 8 -6.73 2.78 -4.52
CA GLU A 8 -6.94 4.01 -5.26
C GLU A 8 -5.83 5.02 -5.01
N TYR A 9 -5.38 5.19 -3.77
CA TYR A 9 -4.28 6.10 -3.43
C TYR A 9 -2.98 5.70 -4.14
N ALA A 10 -2.63 4.41 -4.10
CA ALA A 10 -1.49 3.86 -4.83
C ALA A 10 -1.62 4.09 -6.34
N ASN A 11 -2.79 3.77 -6.92
CA ASN A 11 -3.05 3.93 -8.35
C ASN A 11 -2.98 5.39 -8.80
N LYS A 12 -3.54 6.32 -8.01
CA LYS A 12 -3.54 7.76 -8.29
C LYS A 12 -2.12 8.34 -8.34
N ARG A 13 -1.19 7.73 -7.61
CA ARG A 13 0.23 8.09 -7.56
C ARG A 13 1.11 7.24 -8.47
N ASN A 14 0.51 6.41 -9.33
CA ASN A 14 1.21 5.44 -10.19
C ASN A 14 2.05 4.38 -9.45
N VAL A 15 1.85 4.22 -8.13
CA VAL A 15 2.58 3.26 -7.32
C VAL A 15 1.89 1.90 -7.36
N ARG A 16 2.67 0.85 -7.62
CA ARG A 16 2.17 -0.52 -7.66
C ARG A 16 2.24 -1.17 -6.28
N LEU A 17 1.28 -2.06 -5.98
CA LEU A 17 1.18 -2.73 -4.68
C LEU A 17 2.45 -3.53 -4.31
N TRP A 18 3.14 -4.09 -5.31
CA TRP A 18 4.39 -4.80 -5.10
C TRP A 18 5.56 -3.88 -4.70
N GLN A 19 5.58 -2.61 -5.13
CA GLN A 19 6.60 -1.64 -4.70
C GLN A 19 6.44 -1.32 -3.22
N ILE A 20 5.19 -1.12 -2.79
CA ILE A 20 4.82 -0.93 -1.39
C ILE A 20 5.24 -2.17 -0.57
N ALA A 21 4.87 -3.36 -1.04
CA ALA A 21 5.23 -4.62 -0.40
C ALA A 21 6.75 -4.78 -0.26
N SER A 22 7.50 -4.42 -1.31
CA SER A 22 8.97 -4.44 -1.32
C SER A 22 9.57 -3.48 -0.29
N LYS A 23 9.04 -2.26 -0.15
CA LYS A 23 9.47 -1.29 0.89
C LYS A 23 9.12 -1.77 2.30
N LEU A 24 7.99 -2.44 2.48
CA LEU A 24 7.60 -3.09 3.74
C LEU A 24 8.40 -4.37 4.05
N GLY A 25 9.24 -4.86 3.13
CA GLY A 25 9.97 -6.13 3.30
C GLY A 25 9.05 -7.36 3.33
N ILE A 26 7.84 -7.26 2.76
CA ILE A 26 6.86 -8.34 2.69
C ILE A 26 6.61 -8.75 1.25
N ASN A 27 6.19 -10.01 1.06
CA ASN A 27 5.79 -10.47 -0.27
C ASN A 27 4.45 -9.84 -0.70
N ASP A 28 4.28 -9.55 -2.00
CA ASP A 28 3.04 -8.98 -2.58
C ASP A 28 1.80 -9.80 -2.19
N GLY A 29 1.92 -11.14 -2.19
CA GLY A 29 0.82 -12.02 -1.76
C GLY A 29 0.38 -11.80 -0.30
N ASN A 30 1.32 -11.50 0.60
CA ASN A 30 1.02 -11.15 1.99
C ASN A 30 0.35 -9.77 2.07
N PHE A 31 0.82 -8.80 1.28
CA PHE A 31 0.25 -7.47 1.23
C PHE A 31 -1.18 -7.48 0.68
N SER A 32 -1.40 -8.18 -0.43
CA SER A 32 -2.73 -8.34 -1.05
C SER A 32 -3.71 -9.05 -0.12
N ARG A 33 -3.25 -10.04 0.66
CA ARG A 33 -4.06 -10.69 1.71
C ARG A 33 -4.35 -9.74 2.87
N LYS A 34 -3.39 -8.93 3.30
CA LYS A 34 -3.59 -7.86 4.30
C LYS A 34 -4.59 -6.80 3.84
N LEU A 35 -4.63 -6.46 2.56
CA LEU A 35 -5.63 -5.53 2.02
C LEU A 35 -7.05 -6.11 2.01
N ARG A 36 -7.24 -7.43 2.11
CA ARG A 36 -8.57 -8.06 2.18
C ARG A 36 -9.19 -8.01 3.58
N ILE A 37 -8.41 -7.79 4.63
CA ILE A 37 -8.88 -7.66 6.02
C ILE A 37 -9.00 -6.18 6.41
N GLU A 38 -9.78 -5.86 7.43
CA GLU A 38 -9.79 -4.49 7.96
C GLU A 38 -8.42 -4.14 8.54
N LEU A 39 -7.75 -3.16 7.92
CA LEU A 39 -6.48 -2.63 8.41
C LEU A 39 -6.79 -1.51 9.40
N SER A 40 -6.09 -1.53 10.54
CA SER A 40 -6.08 -0.42 11.48
C SER A 40 -5.62 0.86 10.79
N GLU A 41 -6.10 2.01 11.26
CA GLU A 41 -5.80 3.32 10.68
C GLU A 41 -4.30 3.61 10.63
N GLU A 42 -3.56 3.15 11.64
CA GLU A 42 -2.09 3.25 11.71
C GLU A 42 -1.41 2.57 10.52
N LYS A 43 -1.81 1.33 10.19
CA LYS A 43 -1.27 0.59 9.04
C LYS A 43 -1.64 1.25 7.72
N LYS A 44 -2.83 1.84 7.63
CA LYS A 44 -3.23 2.61 6.44
C LYS A 44 -2.35 3.86 6.28
N ALA A 45 -2.05 4.56 7.37
CA ALA A 45 -1.17 5.73 7.36
C ALA A 45 0.25 5.33 6.93
N GLU A 46 0.80 4.27 7.50
CA GLU A 46 2.14 3.74 7.16
C GLU A 46 2.24 3.41 5.66
N ILE A 47 1.23 2.73 5.12
CA ILE A 47 1.17 2.43 3.67
C ILE A 47 1.08 3.71 2.84
N ARG A 48 0.27 4.70 3.26
CA ARG A 48 0.14 5.98 2.54
C ARG A 48 1.46 6.75 2.50
N VAL A 49 2.23 6.72 3.59
CA VAL A 49 3.57 7.33 3.65
C VAL A 49 4.51 6.63 2.68
N ILE A 50 4.54 5.29 2.67
CA ILE A 50 5.37 4.52 1.74
C ILE A 50 4.98 4.80 0.29
N ILE A 51 3.68 4.92 0.00
CA ILE A 51 3.20 5.30 -1.33
C ILE A 51 3.69 6.70 -1.70
N ASP A 52 3.65 7.66 -0.77
CA ASP A 52 4.14 9.02 -1.01
C ASP A 52 5.65 9.04 -1.27
N GLU A 53 6.43 8.32 -0.47
CA GLU A 53 7.87 8.15 -0.69
C GLU A 53 8.20 7.53 -2.04
N LEU A 54 7.48 6.46 -2.43
CA LEU A 54 7.66 5.80 -3.71
C LEU A 54 7.28 6.70 -4.89
N ALA A 55 6.21 7.48 -4.73
CA ALA A 55 5.73 8.40 -5.75
C ALA A 55 6.61 9.66 -5.89
N ALA A 56 7.28 10.09 -4.82
CA ALA A 56 8.21 11.21 -4.85
C ALA A 56 9.60 10.83 -5.36
N GLY A 57 9.93 9.53 -5.36
CA GLY A 57 11.23 8.99 -5.77
C GLY A 57 11.34 8.52 -7.22
N GLU A 58 10.27 8.60 -8.02
CA GLU A 58 10.25 8.38 -9.49
C GLU A 58 10.01 9.71 -10.22
#